data_AF-A0AAV2A5A9-F1
#
_entry.id   AF-A0AAV2A5A9-F1
#
_cell.length_a   1.000
_cell.length_b   1.000
_cell.length_c   1.000
_cell.angle_alpha   90.00
_cell.angle_beta   90.00
_cell.angle_gamma   90.00
#
_symmetry.space_group_name_H-M   'P 1'
#
loop_
_entity.id
_entity.type
_entity.pdbx_description
1 polymer ?
#
loop_
_entity_poly.entity_id
_entity_poly.type
_entity_poly.pdbx_seq_one_letter_code
_entity_poly.pdbx_strand_id
1 'polypeptide(L)'
;MVQISYDKIQFQAVNVEKAQELAAYNFKFQPSVQYLDLAVNENLVRNIQPSSFKPTFTAEDVRKQIIPDRQILYQFHLDLPVNLRSFSCKNRTKIVELGGFHFKQINIFSSVYNHKLERHIVTVLENHRRKIDKLRNCMKIFEFLSFGAYYEATLFLCDSILTMLYNENCADSELLRSFLSLFNIPLWLSHSEMPRVLEYVLVQAQRARYSEVLWRCLDQQIDPATFCFFCHKTRNMHLLIKYGTITSIPYEFKFEHYMPGNTFNMAINQGIVSYPRAFRIFQLFFDRLYHQQSPLAFRCLWRSIKDPFLSTTEIDSTLKTMLPSNLVKRWIDYYVDDIIDEDKCWPRPTPRSLKDLCRVDIRRFLSNNYQLPLGIDGLVIPETLKLYLNLER
;
A
#
# COMPACT_ATOMS: atom_id res chain seq x y z
N MET A 1 -3.61 -2.52 -29.34
CA MET A 1 -4.45 -1.81 -28.35
C MET A 1 -3.54 -1.36 -27.24
N VAL A 2 -3.54 -0.07 -26.91
CA VAL A 2 -2.72 0.49 -25.84
C VAL A 2 -3.66 0.96 -24.74
N GLN A 3 -3.46 0.47 -23.52
CA GLN A 3 -4.16 0.97 -22.35
C GLN A 3 -3.35 2.11 -21.80
N ILE A 4 -3.93 3.31 -21.81
CA ILE A 4 -3.27 4.53 -21.39
C ILE A 4 -4.03 5.03 -20.17
N SER A 5 -3.30 5.34 -19.11
CA SER A 5 -3.85 5.88 -17.87
C SER A 5 -3.32 7.29 -17.70
N TYR A 6 -4.21 8.27 -17.63
CA TYR A 6 -3.88 9.65 -17.27
C TYR A 6 -4.68 10.03 -16.03
N ASP A 7 -3.98 10.33 -14.93
CA ASP A 7 -4.54 10.67 -13.62
C ASP A 7 -5.67 9.75 -13.15
N LYS A 8 -6.93 10.19 -13.35
CA LYS A 8 -8.17 9.59 -12.87
C LYS A 8 -9.08 9.11 -14.01
N ILE A 9 -8.52 8.95 -15.20
CA ILE A 9 -9.20 8.44 -16.38
C ILE A 9 -8.34 7.36 -17.02
N GLN A 10 -8.92 6.17 -17.18
CA GLN A 10 -8.28 5.09 -17.92
C GLN A 10 -8.97 4.93 -19.26
N PHE A 11 -8.19 4.87 -20.33
CA PHE A 11 -8.75 4.67 -21.65
C PHE A 11 -7.99 3.63 -22.45
N GLN A 12 -8.74 2.87 -23.24
CA GLN A 12 -8.18 1.95 -24.22
C GLN A 12 -8.15 2.66 -25.57
N ALA A 13 -6.96 2.92 -26.08
CA ALA A 13 -6.74 3.50 -27.40
C ALA A 13 -6.42 2.41 -28.43
N VAL A 14 -7.02 2.54 -29.61
CA VAL A 14 -6.67 1.76 -30.80
C VAL A 14 -5.98 2.71 -31.78
N ASN A 15 -4.75 2.41 -32.17
CA ASN A 15 -4.11 3.10 -33.29
C ASN A 15 -4.81 2.68 -34.57
N VAL A 16 -5.20 3.65 -35.38
CA VAL A 16 -5.87 3.41 -36.65
C VAL A 16 -4.85 3.67 -37.74
N GLU A 17 -4.28 2.60 -38.28
CA GLU A 17 -3.23 2.69 -39.33
C GLU A 17 -3.81 2.39 -40.70
N LYS A 18 -4.87 1.56 -40.77
CA LYS A 18 -5.50 1.15 -42.03
C LYS A 18 -6.91 1.73 -42.18
N ALA A 19 -7.28 2.04 -43.42
CA ALA A 19 -8.64 2.51 -43.75
C ALA A 19 -9.74 1.49 -43.34
N GLN A 20 -9.41 0.19 -43.32
CA GLN A 20 -10.30 -0.88 -42.86
C GLN A 20 -10.57 -0.81 -41.34
N GLU A 21 -9.54 -0.49 -40.55
CA GLU A 21 -9.68 -0.27 -39.10
C GLU A 21 -10.48 1.01 -38.86
N LEU A 22 -10.30 2.02 -39.69
CA LEU A 22 -11.10 3.23 -39.66
C LEU A 22 -12.58 2.93 -39.94
N ALA A 23 -12.91 2.08 -40.91
CA ALA A 23 -14.29 1.64 -41.14
C ALA A 23 -14.86 0.75 -40.02
N ALA A 24 -14.03 -0.08 -39.39
CA ALA A 24 -14.43 -0.99 -38.31
C ALA A 24 -14.66 -0.29 -36.96
N TYR A 25 -13.90 0.77 -36.68
CA TYR A 25 -13.95 1.50 -35.40
C TYR A 25 -14.62 2.88 -35.51
N ASN A 26 -14.80 3.45 -36.71
CA ASN A 26 -15.49 4.73 -36.92
C ASN A 26 -16.99 4.52 -37.21
N PHE A 27 -17.81 4.83 -36.20
CA PHE A 27 -19.26 4.67 -36.22
C PHE A 27 -20.00 5.43 -37.33
N LYS A 28 -19.39 6.48 -37.92
CA LYS A 28 -20.00 7.21 -39.05
C LYS A 28 -19.76 6.53 -40.39
N PHE A 29 -18.70 5.73 -40.52
CA PHE A 29 -18.38 4.99 -41.74
C PHE A 29 -18.95 3.57 -41.72
N GLN A 30 -19.17 2.99 -40.54
CA GLN A 30 -19.73 1.65 -40.41
C GLN A 30 -21.07 1.47 -41.19
N PRO A 31 -22.05 2.40 -41.15
CA PRO A 31 -23.28 2.27 -41.95
C PRO A 31 -23.04 2.39 -43.46
N SER A 32 -21.96 3.08 -43.86
CA SER A 32 -21.57 3.31 -45.25
C SER A 32 -20.79 2.14 -45.86
N VAL A 33 -20.38 1.16 -45.05
CA VAL A 33 -19.57 0.01 -45.47
C VAL A 33 -20.26 -1.31 -45.11
N GLN A 34 -21.18 -1.33 -44.14
CA GLN A 34 -21.91 -2.53 -43.71
C GLN A 34 -22.78 -3.17 -44.81
N TYR A 35 -23.31 -2.40 -45.76
CA TYR A 35 -24.08 -2.95 -46.88
C TYR A 35 -23.20 -3.67 -47.92
N LEU A 36 -21.87 -3.50 -47.85
CA LEU A 36 -20.91 -4.18 -48.72
C LEU A 36 -20.39 -5.49 -48.12
N ASP A 37 -20.62 -5.73 -46.82
CA ASP A 37 -20.21 -6.95 -46.12
C ASP A 37 -21.39 -7.93 -46.00
N LEU A 38 -21.57 -8.74 -47.05
CA LEU A 38 -22.69 -9.68 -47.19
C LEU A 38 -22.61 -10.85 -46.18
N ALA A 39 -21.45 -11.13 -45.58
CA ALA A 39 -21.27 -12.27 -44.69
C ALA A 39 -21.88 -12.06 -43.28
N VAL A 40 -22.05 -10.80 -42.86
CA VAL A 40 -22.54 -10.45 -41.51
C VAL A 40 -24.08 -10.33 -41.47
N ASN A 41 -24.72 -10.00 -42.59
CA ASN A 41 -26.17 -9.73 -42.63
C ASN A 41 -27.06 -10.99 -42.59
N GLU A 42 -26.61 -12.14 -43.10
CA GLU A 42 -27.45 -13.35 -43.12
C GLU A 42 -27.63 -14.00 -41.73
N ASN A 43 -26.67 -13.84 -40.82
CA ASN A 43 -26.70 -14.47 -39.50
C ASN A 43 -27.47 -13.67 -38.44
N LEU A 44 -27.64 -12.35 -38.62
CA LEU A 44 -28.30 -11.47 -37.66
C LEU A 44 -29.84 -11.52 -37.76
N VAL A 45 -30.38 -11.77 -38.96
CA VAL A 45 -31.82 -11.75 -39.22
C VAL A 45 -32.54 -13.01 -38.71
N ARG A 46 -31.84 -14.15 -38.57
CA ARG A 46 -32.47 -15.41 -38.15
C ARG A 46 -32.74 -15.55 -36.65
N ASN A 47 -32.08 -14.75 -35.80
CA ASN A 47 -32.08 -15.00 -34.35
C ASN A 47 -32.97 -14.07 -33.52
N ILE A 48 -33.68 -13.11 -34.11
CA ILE A 48 -34.43 -12.09 -33.34
C ILE A 48 -35.86 -11.92 -33.90
N GLN A 49 -36.78 -12.76 -33.47
CA GLN A 49 -38.19 -12.40 -33.28
C GLN A 49 -38.58 -12.81 -31.85
N PRO A 50 -39.15 -11.90 -31.04
CA PRO A 50 -40.60 -11.68 -31.09
C PRO A 50 -41.11 -10.22 -30.95
N SER A 51 -42.12 -9.94 -31.78
CA SER A 51 -43.35 -9.11 -31.71
C SER A 51 -43.55 -7.84 -30.83
N SER A 52 -42.61 -7.27 -30.07
CA SER A 52 -42.92 -6.02 -29.33
C SER A 52 -41.83 -4.97 -29.18
N PHE A 53 -40.77 -5.01 -29.99
CA PHE A 53 -39.75 -3.97 -29.96
C PHE A 53 -39.97 -2.91 -31.04
N LYS A 54 -39.98 -1.63 -30.64
CA LYS A 54 -39.75 -0.52 -31.57
C LYS A 54 -38.48 -0.84 -32.37
N PRO A 55 -38.49 -0.73 -33.70
CA PRO A 55 -37.39 -1.21 -34.51
C PRO A 55 -36.14 -0.38 -34.23
N THR A 56 -35.21 -0.97 -33.46
CA THR A 56 -33.81 -0.56 -33.41
C THR A 56 -33.17 -1.06 -34.71
N PHE A 57 -32.98 -0.14 -35.66
CA PHE A 57 -32.56 -0.49 -37.03
C PHE A 57 -31.06 -0.80 -37.16
N THR A 58 -30.28 -0.65 -36.08
CA THR A 58 -28.85 -0.96 -36.11
C THR A 58 -28.44 -1.76 -34.88
N ALA A 59 -27.49 -2.68 -35.05
CA ALA A 59 -26.84 -3.39 -33.94
C ALA A 59 -26.23 -2.42 -32.90
N GLU A 60 -25.95 -1.18 -33.31
CA GLU A 60 -25.42 -0.14 -32.43
C GLU A 60 -26.50 0.51 -31.56
N ASP A 61 -27.75 0.65 -32.02
CA ASP A 61 -28.84 1.12 -31.16
C ASP A 61 -29.15 0.14 -30.02
N VAL A 62 -28.96 -1.16 -30.29
CA VAL A 62 -29.04 -2.22 -29.28
C VAL A 62 -27.85 -2.11 -28.29
N ARG A 63 -26.62 -1.88 -28.76
CA ARG A 63 -25.45 -1.68 -27.88
C ARG A 63 -25.54 -0.41 -27.03
N LYS A 64 -26.08 0.70 -27.58
CA LYS A 64 -26.33 1.96 -26.84
C LYS A 64 -27.27 1.79 -25.65
N GLN A 65 -28.23 0.87 -25.75
CA GLN A 65 -29.19 0.59 -24.69
C GLN A 65 -28.66 -0.39 -23.64
N ILE A 66 -27.70 -1.25 -24.01
CA ILE A 66 -27.22 -2.36 -23.17
C ILE A 66 -25.92 -2.02 -22.43
N ILE A 67 -25.08 -1.10 -22.94
CA ILE A 67 -23.73 -0.84 -22.39
C ILE A 67 -23.60 0.63 -21.93
N PRO A 68 -23.71 0.91 -20.61
CA PRO A 68 -23.70 2.28 -20.06
C PRO A 68 -22.46 3.10 -20.44
N ASP A 69 -21.27 2.46 -20.45
CA ASP A 69 -20.00 3.13 -20.73
C ASP A 69 -19.91 3.70 -22.15
N ARG A 70 -20.65 3.11 -23.11
CA ARG A 70 -20.69 3.60 -24.49
C ARG A 70 -21.58 4.84 -24.64
N GLN A 71 -22.57 5.02 -23.78
CA GLN A 71 -23.46 6.18 -23.82
C GLN A 71 -22.71 7.49 -23.55
N ILE A 72 -21.68 7.43 -22.69
CA ILE A 72 -20.84 8.57 -22.31
C ILE A 72 -20.04 9.11 -23.52
N LEU A 73 -19.45 8.21 -24.32
CA LEU A 73 -18.70 8.59 -25.53
C LEU A 73 -19.56 9.41 -26.51
N TYR A 74 -20.82 9.01 -26.67
CA TYR A 74 -21.79 9.69 -27.51
C TYR A 74 -22.30 11.01 -26.93
N GLN A 75 -22.62 11.02 -25.62
CA GLN A 75 -23.19 12.19 -24.95
C GLN A 75 -22.22 13.38 -24.93
N PHE A 76 -20.91 13.11 -24.84
CA PHE A 76 -19.88 14.15 -24.76
C PHE A 76 -19.10 14.38 -26.06
N HIS A 77 -19.52 13.77 -27.18
CA HIS A 77 -18.85 13.89 -28.48
C HIS A 77 -17.34 13.59 -28.44
N LEU A 78 -16.93 12.63 -27.61
CA LEU A 78 -15.51 12.25 -27.41
C LEU A 78 -14.98 11.32 -28.52
N ASP A 79 -15.76 11.15 -29.59
CA ASP A 79 -15.33 10.46 -30.80
C ASP A 79 -14.64 11.45 -31.77
N LEU A 80 -13.94 10.93 -32.78
CA LEU A 80 -13.08 11.70 -33.68
C LEU A 80 -13.72 13.04 -34.12
N PRO A 81 -12.99 14.18 -34.04
CA PRO A 81 -13.55 15.48 -34.33
C PRO A 81 -14.14 15.49 -35.75
N VAL A 82 -15.31 16.11 -35.87
CA VAL A 82 -16.10 16.30 -37.11
C VAL A 82 -15.26 16.84 -38.28
N ASN A 83 -14.13 17.47 -37.96
CA ASN A 83 -13.24 18.16 -38.89
C ASN A 83 -12.26 17.25 -39.64
N LEU A 84 -12.21 15.94 -39.40
CA LEU A 84 -11.48 15.04 -40.32
C LEU A 84 -12.11 14.98 -41.72
N ARG A 85 -13.40 15.32 -41.87
CA ARG A 85 -14.02 15.52 -43.19
C ARG A 85 -13.43 16.72 -43.94
N SER A 86 -13.02 17.78 -43.24
CA SER A 86 -12.37 18.94 -43.90
C SER A 86 -10.93 18.69 -44.32
N PHE A 87 -10.24 17.71 -43.74
CA PHE A 87 -8.89 17.34 -44.18
C PHE A 87 -8.88 16.47 -45.46
N SER A 88 -9.97 15.78 -45.77
CA SER A 88 -10.03 14.88 -46.93
C SER A 88 -10.38 15.57 -48.26
N CYS A 89 -10.81 16.85 -48.26
CA CYS A 89 -11.42 17.43 -49.45
C CYS A 89 -10.80 18.74 -49.97
N LYS A 90 -9.73 19.28 -49.37
CA LYS A 90 -9.06 20.47 -49.92
C LYS A 90 -7.54 20.33 -49.80
N ASN A 91 -6.90 20.07 -50.94
CA ASN A 91 -5.44 19.93 -51.18
C ASN A 91 -4.87 18.51 -50.99
N ARG A 92 -5.03 17.70 -52.03
CA ARG A 92 -4.19 16.52 -52.29
C ARG A 92 -2.75 16.98 -52.56
N THR A 93 -1.85 16.88 -51.58
CA THR A 93 -0.40 16.67 -51.82
C THR A 93 0.43 16.42 -50.56
N LYS A 94 -0.12 16.56 -49.34
CA LYS A 94 0.57 16.08 -48.12
C LYS A 94 -0.40 15.31 -47.24
N ILE A 95 -0.35 13.98 -47.33
CA ILE A 95 -0.86 13.12 -46.26
C ILE A 95 0.11 13.33 -45.10
N VAL A 96 -0.27 14.17 -44.15
CA VAL A 96 0.42 14.19 -42.87
C VAL A 96 -0.02 12.92 -42.16
N GLU A 97 0.87 11.94 -42.05
CA GLU A 97 0.69 10.78 -41.17
C GLU A 97 0.74 11.25 -39.71
N LEU A 98 -0.32 11.92 -39.25
CA LEU A 98 -0.57 12.08 -37.83
C LEU A 98 -1.37 10.85 -37.42
N GLY A 99 -0.72 9.94 -36.69
CA GLY A 99 -1.35 8.74 -36.15
C GLY A 99 -2.65 9.10 -35.42
N GLY A 100 -3.77 8.69 -35.99
CA GLY A 100 -5.08 8.83 -35.36
C GLY A 100 -5.28 7.72 -34.34
N PHE A 101 -5.77 8.07 -33.15
CA PHE A 101 -6.18 7.08 -32.15
C PHE A 101 -7.68 7.23 -31.86
N HIS A 102 -8.35 6.11 -31.57
CA HIS A 102 -9.76 6.06 -31.19
C HIS A 102 -9.90 5.53 -29.76
N PHE A 103 -10.71 6.22 -28.94
CA PHE A 103 -11.03 5.80 -27.57
C PHE A 103 -12.10 4.72 -27.58
N LYS A 104 -11.71 3.48 -27.34
CA LYS A 104 -12.62 2.32 -27.33
C LYS A 104 -13.47 2.24 -26.05
N GLN A 105 -12.90 2.66 -24.92
CA GLN A 105 -13.53 2.65 -23.61
C GLN A 105 -12.89 3.75 -22.76
N ILE A 106 -13.71 4.50 -22.03
CA ILE A 106 -13.27 5.48 -21.03
C ILE A 106 -13.85 5.02 -19.70
N ASN A 107 -12.99 4.61 -18.79
CA ASN A 107 -13.36 4.30 -17.43
C ASN A 107 -12.96 5.48 -16.54
N ILE A 108 -13.93 6.04 -15.84
CA ILE A 108 -13.70 7.04 -14.81
C ILE A 108 -13.33 6.27 -13.54
N PHE A 109 -12.19 6.59 -12.93
CA PHE A 109 -11.83 5.97 -11.67
C PHE A 109 -12.85 6.37 -10.60
N SER A 110 -13.24 5.42 -9.73
CA SER A 110 -14.15 5.68 -8.60
C SER A 110 -13.69 6.83 -7.71
N SER A 111 -12.38 7.11 -7.70
CA SER A 111 -11.76 8.26 -7.04
C SER A 111 -12.33 9.63 -7.45
N VAL A 112 -12.87 9.77 -8.66
CA VAL A 112 -13.52 11.02 -9.10
C VAL A 112 -14.83 11.24 -8.36
N TYR A 113 -15.63 10.19 -8.19
CA TYR A 113 -16.91 10.25 -7.47
C TYR A 113 -16.72 10.32 -5.96
N ASN A 114 -15.64 9.69 -5.47
CA ASN A 114 -15.32 9.68 -4.05
C ASN A 114 -14.71 11.00 -3.58
N HIS A 115 -14.14 11.82 -4.47
CA HIS A 115 -13.45 13.05 -4.10
C HIS A 115 -14.39 14.03 -3.34
N LYS A 116 -14.00 14.39 -2.11
CA LYS A 116 -14.74 15.21 -1.13
C LYS A 116 -15.92 14.51 -0.46
N LEU A 117 -16.38 13.36 -0.95
CA LEU A 117 -17.45 12.61 -0.28
C LEU A 117 -16.97 12.13 1.09
N GLU A 118 -15.70 11.75 1.21
CA GLU A 118 -15.08 11.34 2.47
C GLU A 118 -15.24 12.41 3.56
N ARG A 119 -15.04 13.68 3.19
CA ARG A 119 -15.17 14.83 4.10
C ARG A 119 -16.61 15.01 4.57
N HIS A 120 -17.57 14.90 3.64
CA HIS A 120 -18.98 15.01 3.99
C HIS A 120 -19.42 13.88 4.92
N ILE A 121 -18.95 12.65 4.69
CA ILE A 121 -19.25 11.51 5.56
C ILE A 121 -18.70 11.77 6.97
N VAL A 122 -17.45 12.22 7.10
CA VAL A 122 -16.86 12.55 8.41
C VAL A 122 -17.63 13.66 9.11
N THR A 123 -17.93 14.77 8.43
CA THR A 123 -18.71 15.88 9.01
C THR A 123 -20.09 15.42 9.48
N VAL A 124 -20.76 14.55 8.72
CA VAL A 124 -22.07 13.99 9.12
C VAL A 124 -21.92 13.10 10.35
N LEU A 125 -20.88 12.27 10.42
CA LEU A 125 -20.64 11.41 11.57
C LEU A 125 -20.29 12.22 12.83
N GLU A 126 -19.43 13.21 12.73
CA GLU A 126 -18.99 14.04 13.87
C GLU A 126 -20.14 14.85 14.48
N ASN A 127 -21.07 15.34 13.66
CA ASN A 127 -22.22 16.13 14.11
C ASN A 127 -23.39 15.27 14.61
N HIS A 128 -23.35 13.95 14.41
CA HIS A 128 -24.45 13.08 14.80
C HIS A 128 -24.35 12.68 16.29
N ARG A 129 -25.48 12.66 17.01
CA ARG A 129 -25.50 12.23 18.43
C ARG A 129 -25.16 10.75 18.61
N ARG A 130 -25.57 9.90 17.66
CA ARG A 130 -25.30 8.46 17.64
C ARG A 130 -24.27 8.13 16.58
N LYS A 131 -23.00 8.47 16.84
CA LYS A 131 -21.91 8.33 15.86
C LYS A 131 -21.67 6.88 15.45
N ILE A 132 -21.64 5.98 16.44
CA ILE A 132 -21.35 4.56 16.27
C ILE A 132 -22.41 3.86 15.39
N ASP A 133 -23.69 4.08 15.67
CA ASP A 133 -24.79 3.52 14.87
C ASP A 133 -24.76 4.05 13.43
N LYS A 134 -24.43 5.33 13.27
CA LYS A 134 -24.34 5.94 11.94
C LYS A 134 -23.13 5.40 11.16
N LEU A 135 -22.00 5.17 11.83
CA LEU A 135 -20.82 4.56 11.22
C LEU A 135 -21.15 3.18 10.65
N ARG A 136 -21.89 2.32 11.36
CA ARG A 136 -22.33 1.01 10.85
C ARG A 136 -23.08 1.12 9.52
N ASN A 137 -23.94 2.13 9.39
CA ASN A 137 -24.68 2.36 8.16
C ASN A 137 -23.75 2.86 7.04
N CYS A 138 -22.77 3.70 7.38
CA CYS A 138 -21.77 4.20 6.43
C CYS A 138 -20.80 3.11 5.95
N MET A 139 -20.57 2.04 6.72
CA MET A 139 -19.67 0.96 6.30
C MET A 139 -20.09 0.29 4.99
N LYS A 140 -21.40 0.10 4.76
CA LYS A 140 -21.92 -0.42 3.48
C LYS A 140 -21.58 0.51 2.31
N ILE A 141 -21.54 1.82 2.57
CA ILE A 141 -21.15 2.82 1.58
C ILE A 141 -19.65 2.74 1.31
N PHE A 142 -18.84 2.55 2.36
CA PHE A 142 -17.39 2.39 2.21
C PHE A 142 -17.02 1.19 1.34
N GLU A 143 -17.68 0.07 1.58
CA GLU A 143 -17.54 -1.15 0.79
C GLU A 143 -18.02 -0.95 -0.66
N PHE A 144 -19.24 -0.44 -0.85
CA PHE A 144 -19.82 -0.25 -2.18
C PHE A 144 -19.00 0.70 -3.06
N LEU A 145 -18.48 1.78 -2.49
CA LEU A 145 -17.68 2.77 -3.22
C LEU A 145 -16.18 2.45 -3.24
N SER A 146 -15.78 1.29 -2.68
CA SER A 146 -14.39 0.84 -2.61
C SER A 146 -13.42 1.90 -2.07
N PHE A 147 -13.81 2.60 -0.99
CA PHE A 147 -12.99 3.69 -0.43
C PHE A 147 -11.57 3.22 -0.05
N GLY A 148 -11.43 1.97 0.41
CA GLY A 148 -10.15 1.36 0.76
C GLY A 148 -9.15 1.21 -0.40
N ALA A 149 -9.62 1.25 -1.65
CA ALA A 149 -8.75 1.22 -2.83
C ALA A 149 -8.16 2.59 -3.17
N TYR A 150 -8.72 3.68 -2.64
CA TYR A 150 -8.27 5.04 -2.92
C TYR A 150 -7.39 5.58 -1.80
N TYR A 151 -6.14 5.88 -2.15
CA TYR A 151 -5.09 6.31 -1.22
C TYR A 151 -5.51 7.49 -0.33
N GLU A 152 -5.89 8.64 -0.91
CA GLU A 152 -6.11 9.86 -0.12
C GLU A 152 -7.33 9.75 0.79
N ALA A 153 -8.44 9.17 0.28
CA ALA A 153 -9.64 9.01 1.11
C ALA A 153 -9.45 7.94 2.19
N THR A 154 -8.68 6.87 1.90
CA THR A 154 -8.33 5.87 2.92
C THR A 154 -7.60 6.52 4.09
N LEU A 155 -6.56 7.33 3.81
CA LEU A 155 -5.81 8.01 4.86
C LEU A 155 -6.71 8.93 5.69
N PHE A 156 -7.49 9.79 5.01
CA PHE A 156 -8.38 10.72 5.68
C PHE A 156 -9.46 10.02 6.52
N LEU A 157 -10.13 9.01 5.95
CA LEU A 157 -11.19 8.27 6.66
C LEU A 157 -10.64 7.50 7.84
N CYS A 158 -9.48 6.83 7.69
CA CYS A 158 -8.82 6.14 8.80
C CYS A 158 -8.46 7.10 9.93
N ASP A 159 -7.80 8.23 9.63
CA ASP A 159 -7.44 9.22 10.64
C ASP A 159 -8.67 9.74 11.38
N SER A 160 -9.68 10.22 10.65
CA SER A 160 -10.87 10.82 11.24
C SER A 160 -11.71 9.81 12.02
N ILE A 161 -11.98 8.63 11.45
CA ILE A 161 -12.89 7.65 12.06
C ILE A 161 -12.19 6.95 13.24
N LEU A 162 -10.92 6.58 13.14
CA LEU A 162 -10.22 5.97 14.28
C LEU A 162 -10.06 6.96 15.42
N THR A 163 -9.80 8.24 15.14
CA THR A 163 -9.77 9.29 16.16
C THR A 163 -11.12 9.48 16.81
N MET A 164 -12.21 9.48 16.03
CA MET A 164 -13.57 9.53 16.56
C MET A 164 -13.87 8.33 17.46
N LEU A 165 -13.57 7.10 17.02
CA LEU A 165 -13.80 5.88 17.80
C LEU A 165 -13.00 5.88 19.11
N TYR A 166 -11.77 6.38 19.06
CA TYR A 166 -10.93 6.59 20.25
C TYR A 166 -11.57 7.60 21.22
N ASN A 167 -11.99 8.77 20.72
CA ASN A 167 -12.59 9.82 21.56
C ASN A 167 -13.93 9.41 22.19
N GLU A 168 -14.71 8.59 21.49
CA GLU A 168 -15.97 8.03 22.00
C GLU A 168 -15.77 6.81 22.91
N ASN A 169 -14.52 6.39 23.17
CA ASN A 169 -14.18 5.19 23.95
C ASN A 169 -14.95 3.94 23.47
N CYS A 170 -15.02 3.73 22.16
CA CYS A 170 -15.76 2.61 21.60
C CYS A 170 -15.16 1.27 22.06
N ALA A 171 -15.96 0.44 22.72
CA ALA A 171 -15.54 -0.88 23.19
C ALA A 171 -15.90 -2.02 22.20
N ASP A 172 -16.55 -1.70 21.09
CA ASP A 172 -16.97 -2.71 20.11
C ASP A 172 -15.82 -3.09 19.18
N SER A 173 -15.13 -4.17 19.55
CA SER A 173 -14.00 -4.70 18.78
C SER A 173 -14.43 -5.28 17.42
N GLU A 174 -15.66 -5.76 17.26
CA GLU A 174 -16.14 -6.33 15.98
C GLU A 174 -16.48 -5.23 14.97
N LEU A 175 -17.03 -4.11 15.43
CA LEU A 175 -17.19 -2.92 14.61
C LEU A 175 -15.83 -2.42 14.10
N LEU A 176 -14.87 -2.29 15.02
CA LEU A 176 -13.52 -1.84 14.67
C LEU A 176 -12.84 -2.81 13.70
N ARG A 177 -12.92 -4.11 13.94
CA ARG A 177 -12.40 -5.15 13.04
C ARG A 177 -13.02 -5.03 11.64
N SER A 178 -14.34 -4.90 11.58
CA SER A 178 -15.07 -4.78 10.32
C SER A 178 -14.67 -3.50 9.57
N PHE A 179 -14.52 -2.38 10.28
CA PHE A 179 -14.03 -1.13 9.69
C PHE A 179 -12.62 -1.29 9.14
N LEU A 180 -11.68 -1.78 9.95
CA LEU A 180 -10.28 -1.95 9.55
C LEU A 180 -10.12 -2.92 8.37
N SER A 181 -11.02 -3.90 8.22
CA SER A 181 -11.01 -4.82 7.09
C SER A 181 -11.35 -4.17 5.74
N LEU A 182 -11.97 -2.99 5.75
CA LEU A 182 -12.31 -2.24 4.55
C LEU A 182 -11.16 -1.36 4.03
N PHE A 183 -10.09 -1.17 4.83
CA PHE A 183 -9.03 -0.22 4.53
C PHE A 183 -7.64 -0.87 4.58
N ASN A 184 -6.71 -0.30 3.81
CA ASN A 184 -5.31 -0.69 3.85
C ASN A 184 -4.63 -0.06 5.08
N ILE A 185 -4.60 -0.80 6.20
CA ILE A 185 -4.00 -0.33 7.46
C ILE A 185 -2.49 -0.07 7.36
N PRO A 186 -1.69 -0.90 6.68
CA PRO A 186 -0.29 -0.55 6.37
C PRO A 186 -0.14 0.81 5.72
N LEU A 187 -1.01 1.16 4.77
CA LEU A 187 -0.98 2.47 4.13
C LEU A 187 -1.24 3.62 5.12
N TRP A 188 -2.19 3.44 6.03
CA TRP A 188 -2.42 4.40 7.11
C TRP A 188 -1.20 4.51 8.02
N LEU A 189 -0.61 3.38 8.43
CA LEU A 189 0.57 3.34 9.28
C LEU A 189 1.80 3.98 8.65
N SER A 190 1.97 3.99 7.32
CA SER A 190 3.10 4.65 6.68
C SER A 190 2.98 6.17 6.67
N HIS A 191 1.77 6.72 6.81
CA HIS A 191 1.52 8.16 6.69
C HIS A 191 1.24 8.82 8.04
N SER A 192 0.46 8.17 8.89
CA SER A 192 -0.05 8.76 10.13
C SER A 192 0.74 8.29 11.36
N GLU A 193 1.25 9.22 12.17
CA GLU A 193 1.90 8.91 13.46
C GLU A 193 0.99 9.30 14.62
N MET A 194 0.00 8.44 14.92
CA MET A 194 -1.00 8.68 15.96
C MET A 194 -0.93 7.61 17.06
N PRO A 195 0.09 7.65 17.94
CA PRO A 195 0.38 6.55 18.86
C PRO A 195 -0.78 6.21 19.79
N ARG A 196 -1.55 7.20 20.28
CA ARG A 196 -2.70 6.94 21.16
C ARG A 196 -3.83 6.19 20.45
N VAL A 197 -4.10 6.55 19.20
CA VAL A 197 -5.13 5.91 18.38
C VAL A 197 -4.67 4.51 17.98
N LEU A 198 -3.40 4.35 17.59
CA LEU A 198 -2.83 3.04 17.31
C LEU A 198 -2.85 2.13 18.53
N GLU A 199 -2.47 2.62 19.72
CA GLU A 199 -2.53 1.85 20.96
C GLU A 199 -3.96 1.37 21.25
N TYR A 200 -4.97 2.24 21.08
CA TYR A 200 -6.37 1.84 21.16
C TYR A 200 -6.71 0.71 20.18
N VAL A 201 -6.29 0.82 18.91
CA VAL A 201 -6.53 -0.22 17.89
C VAL A 201 -5.87 -1.55 18.30
N LEU A 202 -4.62 -1.51 18.78
CA LEU A 202 -3.89 -2.70 19.21
C LEU A 202 -4.52 -3.37 20.42
N VAL A 203 -4.97 -2.60 21.41
CA VAL A 203 -5.70 -3.13 22.59
C VAL A 203 -6.96 -3.87 22.15
N GLN A 204 -7.76 -3.28 21.26
CA GLN A 204 -8.99 -3.92 20.77
C GLN A 204 -8.69 -5.17 19.94
N ALA A 205 -7.69 -5.11 19.07
CA ALA A 205 -7.26 -6.24 18.25
C ALA A 205 -6.74 -7.41 19.08
N GLN A 206 -6.03 -7.12 20.16
CA GLN A 206 -5.54 -8.13 21.09
C GLN A 206 -6.67 -8.78 21.89
N ARG A 207 -7.61 -7.98 22.41
CA ARG A 207 -8.77 -8.47 23.16
C ARG A 207 -9.64 -9.42 22.33
N ALA A 208 -9.88 -9.05 21.07
CA ALA A 208 -10.69 -9.84 20.14
C ALA A 208 -9.86 -10.78 19.24
N ARG A 209 -8.54 -10.93 19.52
CA ARG A 209 -7.62 -11.87 18.87
C ARG A 209 -7.60 -11.79 17.34
N TYR A 210 -7.63 -10.58 16.79
CA TYR A 210 -7.55 -10.35 15.34
C TYR A 210 -6.30 -9.56 14.92
N SER A 211 -5.28 -9.44 15.76
CA SER A 211 -4.06 -8.68 15.45
C SER A 211 -3.40 -9.08 14.12
N GLU A 212 -3.45 -10.35 13.72
CA GLU A 212 -2.93 -10.83 12.43
C GLU A 212 -3.71 -10.28 11.23
N VAL A 213 -5.00 -9.98 11.40
CA VAL A 213 -5.88 -9.45 10.35
C VAL A 213 -5.48 -8.04 9.95
N LEU A 214 -4.94 -7.26 10.88
CA LEU A 214 -4.53 -5.87 10.64
C LEU A 214 -3.46 -5.76 9.54
N TRP A 215 -2.65 -6.80 9.39
CA TRP A 215 -1.44 -6.77 8.56
C TRP A 215 -1.62 -7.50 7.24
N ARG A 216 -2.84 -7.94 6.89
CA ARG A 216 -3.11 -8.73 5.67
C ARG A 216 -2.66 -8.07 4.37
N CYS A 217 -2.66 -6.74 4.31
CA CYS A 217 -2.25 -5.98 3.14
C CYS A 217 -0.76 -5.61 3.15
N LEU A 218 -0.05 -5.90 4.23
CA LEU A 218 1.38 -5.70 4.30
C LEU A 218 2.03 -6.81 3.47
N ASP A 219 3.05 -6.47 2.70
CA ASP A 219 3.86 -7.48 2.04
C ASP A 219 4.29 -8.51 3.10
N GLN A 220 3.98 -9.79 2.87
CA GLN A 220 4.25 -10.88 3.82
C GLN A 220 5.74 -10.96 4.19
N GLN A 221 6.59 -10.27 3.44
CA GLN A 221 8.02 -10.23 3.63
C GLN A 221 8.46 -9.27 4.76
N ILE A 222 7.77 -8.15 5.02
CA ILE A 222 8.22 -7.14 6.00
C ILE A 222 7.26 -7.11 7.19
N ASP A 223 7.78 -7.22 8.41
CA ASP A 223 6.94 -7.10 9.61
C ASP A 223 6.48 -5.64 9.84
N PRO A 224 5.32 -5.42 10.49
CA PRO A 224 4.77 -4.08 10.70
C PRO A 224 5.71 -3.10 11.43
N ALA A 225 6.54 -3.58 12.37
CA ALA A 225 7.45 -2.71 13.11
C ALA A 225 8.59 -2.25 12.21
N THR A 226 9.21 -3.17 11.46
CA THR A 226 10.21 -2.86 10.43
C THR A 226 9.64 -1.94 9.35
N PHE A 227 8.39 -2.14 8.94
CA PHE A 227 7.72 -1.25 8.00
C PHE A 227 7.58 0.18 8.55
N CYS A 228 7.08 0.33 9.78
CA CYS A 228 7.01 1.64 10.43
C CYS A 228 8.39 2.29 10.60
N PHE A 229 9.44 1.51 10.86
CA PHE A 229 10.81 1.99 10.91
C PHE A 229 11.23 2.63 9.57
N PHE A 230 10.95 1.97 8.44
CA PHE A 230 11.26 2.51 7.11
C PHE A 230 10.39 3.69 6.69
N CYS A 231 9.14 3.78 7.17
CA CYS A 231 8.26 4.93 6.93
C CYS A 231 8.47 6.11 7.89
N HIS A 232 9.51 6.05 8.70
CA HIS A 232 9.86 7.00 9.74
C HIS A 232 8.83 7.21 10.85
N LYS A 233 8.04 6.18 11.19
CA LYS A 233 7.00 6.23 12.22
C LYS A 233 7.48 5.54 13.50
N THR A 234 8.52 6.11 14.11
CA THR A 234 9.23 5.50 15.25
C THR A 234 8.33 5.29 16.48
N ARG A 235 7.37 6.19 16.73
CA ARG A 235 6.44 6.03 17.86
C ARG A 235 5.46 4.88 17.63
N ASN A 236 4.97 4.73 16.40
CA ASN A 236 4.11 3.61 16.02
C ASN A 236 4.89 2.29 16.08
N MET A 237 6.12 2.26 15.56
CA MET A 237 7.01 1.10 15.66
C MET A 237 7.20 0.67 17.11
N HIS A 238 7.49 1.61 18.03
CA HIS A 238 7.68 1.29 19.45
C HIS A 238 6.43 0.63 20.05
N LEU A 239 5.23 1.12 19.71
CA LEU A 239 3.97 0.49 20.12
C LEU A 239 3.79 -0.90 19.53
N LEU A 240 4.07 -1.10 18.24
CA LEU A 240 3.98 -2.42 17.62
C LEU A 240 4.90 -3.44 18.32
N ILE A 241 6.14 -3.04 18.62
CA ILE A 241 7.06 -3.87 19.40
C ILE A 241 6.50 -4.11 20.80
N LYS A 242 5.99 -3.09 21.50
CA LYS A 242 5.36 -3.21 22.85
C LYS A 242 4.27 -4.27 22.87
N TYR A 243 3.40 -4.29 21.85
CA TYR A 243 2.31 -5.26 21.68
C TYR A 243 2.74 -6.59 21.05
N GLY A 244 4.04 -6.80 20.86
CA GLY A 244 4.61 -8.11 20.55
C GLY A 244 4.80 -8.41 19.07
N THR A 245 4.78 -7.40 18.17
CA THR A 245 5.19 -7.60 16.79
C THR A 245 6.63 -8.14 16.76
N ILE A 246 6.78 -9.36 16.25
CA ILE A 246 8.07 -10.03 16.14
C ILE A 246 8.76 -9.47 14.91
N THR A 247 9.95 -8.92 15.11
CA THR A 247 10.80 -8.39 14.06
C THR A 247 11.46 -9.56 13.33
N SER A 248 10.94 -9.88 12.15
CA SER A 248 11.46 -10.95 11.30
C SER A 248 12.44 -10.39 10.28
N ILE A 249 13.40 -11.22 9.87
CA ILE A 249 14.21 -10.90 8.70
C ILE A 249 13.36 -11.25 7.47
N PRO A 250 13.11 -10.30 6.56
CA PRO A 250 12.46 -10.58 5.29
C PRO A 250 13.25 -11.64 4.50
N TYR A 251 12.57 -12.57 3.85
CA TYR A 251 13.23 -13.56 2.98
C TYR A 251 13.79 -12.91 1.68
N GLU A 252 13.12 -11.87 1.16
CA GLU A 252 13.43 -11.21 -0.12
C GLU A 252 13.22 -9.67 -0.10
N PHE A 253 13.73 -8.99 0.92
CA PHE A 253 13.91 -7.53 0.91
C PHE A 253 14.68 -7.02 -0.30
N LYS A 254 14.06 -6.09 -1.02
CA LYS A 254 14.60 -5.40 -2.19
C LYS A 254 15.27 -4.08 -1.77
N PHE A 255 16.57 -4.14 -1.48
CA PHE A 255 17.36 -2.96 -1.07
C PHE A 255 17.23 -1.78 -2.05
N GLU A 256 17.14 -2.08 -3.35
CA GLU A 256 17.01 -1.12 -4.45
C GLU A 256 15.77 -0.22 -4.39
N HIS A 257 14.71 -0.63 -3.69
CA HIS A 257 13.53 0.22 -3.47
C HIS A 257 13.79 1.37 -2.50
N TYR A 258 14.77 1.22 -1.61
CA TYR A 258 15.04 2.17 -0.53
C TYR A 258 16.36 2.91 -0.70
N MET A 259 17.26 2.39 -1.55
CA MET A 259 18.52 3.04 -1.86
C MET A 259 18.87 2.81 -3.32
N PRO A 260 19.27 3.85 -4.07
CA PRO A 260 19.75 3.68 -5.43
C PRO A 260 21.04 2.84 -5.44
N GLY A 261 21.06 1.82 -6.29
CA GLY A 261 22.19 0.91 -6.46
C GLY A 261 21.93 -0.50 -5.94
N ASN A 262 22.89 -1.39 -6.16
CA ASN A 262 22.81 -2.81 -5.84
C ASN A 262 23.87 -3.24 -4.83
N THR A 263 24.45 -2.32 -4.04
CA THR A 263 25.67 -2.63 -3.28
C THR A 263 25.48 -3.70 -2.21
N PHE A 264 24.37 -3.69 -1.47
CA PHE A 264 24.05 -4.78 -0.54
C PHE A 264 23.91 -6.12 -1.28
N ASN A 265 23.21 -6.13 -2.42
CA ASN A 265 23.10 -7.31 -3.28
C ASN A 265 24.47 -7.77 -3.80
N MET A 266 25.36 -6.85 -4.17
CA MET A 266 26.73 -7.16 -4.58
C MET A 266 27.54 -7.77 -3.44
N ALA A 267 27.47 -7.19 -2.24
CA ALA A 267 28.17 -7.70 -1.06
C ALA A 267 27.68 -9.10 -0.68
N ILE A 268 26.37 -9.36 -0.82
CA ILE A 268 25.78 -10.70 -0.66
C ILE A 268 26.31 -11.66 -1.74
N ASN A 269 26.23 -11.27 -3.01
CA ASN A 269 26.65 -12.10 -4.15
C ASN A 269 28.15 -12.41 -4.15
N GLN A 270 28.97 -11.51 -3.62
CA GLN A 270 30.42 -11.70 -3.44
C GLN A 270 30.77 -12.52 -2.19
N GLY A 271 29.77 -12.90 -1.38
CA GLY A 271 29.99 -13.65 -0.15
C GLY A 271 30.66 -12.85 0.97
N ILE A 272 30.68 -11.51 0.87
CA ILE A 272 31.24 -10.63 1.91
C ILE A 272 30.38 -10.72 3.18
N VAL A 273 29.07 -10.77 3.00
CA VAL A 273 28.10 -10.76 4.09
C VAL A 273 26.91 -11.64 3.73
N SER A 274 26.35 -12.37 4.70
CA SER A 274 25.12 -13.13 4.47
C SER A 274 23.91 -12.20 4.37
N TYR A 275 22.86 -12.64 3.67
CA TYR A 275 21.64 -11.86 3.47
C TYR A 275 21.01 -11.32 4.77
N PRO A 276 20.81 -12.13 5.83
CA PRO A 276 20.35 -11.64 7.13
C PRO A 276 21.20 -10.50 7.72
N ARG A 277 22.52 -10.60 7.56
CA ARG A 277 23.47 -9.64 8.10
C ARG A 277 23.51 -8.37 7.27
N ALA A 278 23.42 -8.48 5.95
CA ALA A 278 23.26 -7.34 5.05
C ALA A 278 22.01 -6.54 5.39
N PHE A 279 20.89 -7.20 5.67
CA PHE A 279 19.66 -6.55 6.12
C PHE A 279 19.86 -5.74 7.41
N ARG A 280 20.56 -6.30 8.41
CA ARG A 280 20.86 -5.57 9.66
C ARG A 280 21.79 -4.38 9.44
N ILE A 281 22.82 -4.52 8.61
CA ILE A 281 23.70 -3.40 8.23
C ILE A 281 22.90 -2.34 7.48
N PHE A 282 21.97 -2.74 6.61
CA PHE A 282 21.07 -1.81 5.93
C PHE A 282 20.16 -1.07 6.90
N GLN A 283 19.61 -1.73 7.92
CA GLN A 283 18.81 -1.02 8.92
C GLN A 283 19.64 0.01 9.69
N LEU A 284 20.89 -0.31 10.06
CA LEU A 284 21.82 0.65 10.66
C LEU A 284 22.11 1.81 9.70
N PHE A 285 22.29 1.49 8.41
CA PHE A 285 22.50 2.49 7.36
C PHE A 285 21.31 3.44 7.24
N PHE A 286 20.12 2.88 7.19
CA PHE A 286 18.87 3.62 7.10
C PHE A 286 18.62 4.47 8.34
N ASP A 287 18.87 3.91 9.53
CA ASP A 287 18.79 4.63 10.80
C ASP A 287 19.71 5.86 10.79
N ARG A 288 20.96 5.68 10.39
CA ARG A 288 21.93 6.77 10.39
C ARG A 288 21.63 7.84 9.34
N LEU A 289 20.96 7.50 8.24
CA LEU A 289 20.56 8.50 7.24
C LEU A 289 19.34 9.31 7.66
N TYR A 290 18.34 8.66 8.25
CA TYR A 290 17.01 9.27 8.38
C TYR A 290 16.53 9.44 9.83
N HIS A 291 17.16 8.76 10.80
CA HIS A 291 16.73 8.66 12.19
C HIS A 291 17.76 9.15 13.19
N GLN A 292 18.71 9.99 12.76
CA GLN A 292 19.86 10.48 13.54
C GLN A 292 19.52 11.02 14.95
N GLN A 293 18.25 11.35 15.21
CA GLN A 293 17.76 11.90 16.48
C GLN A 293 17.08 10.88 17.40
N SER A 294 16.94 9.61 17.00
CA SER A 294 16.20 8.60 17.77
C SER A 294 16.89 7.23 17.81
N PRO A 295 18.13 7.13 18.33
CA PRO A 295 18.81 5.84 18.50
C PRO A 295 17.98 4.87 19.38
N LEU A 296 17.17 5.41 20.29
CA LEU A 296 16.26 4.63 21.15
C LEU A 296 15.28 3.75 20.36
N ALA A 297 14.79 4.24 19.22
CA ALA A 297 13.89 3.48 18.37
C ALA A 297 14.61 2.24 17.83
N PHE A 298 15.80 2.43 17.27
CA PHE A 298 16.60 1.35 16.73
C PHE A 298 17.07 0.36 17.80
N ARG A 299 17.47 0.86 18.98
CA ARG A 299 17.76 0.01 20.16
C ARG A 299 16.58 -0.87 20.53
N CYS A 300 15.37 -0.31 20.60
CA CYS A 300 14.17 -1.08 20.92
C CYS A 300 13.92 -2.19 19.89
N LEU A 301 14.03 -1.87 18.60
CA LEU A 301 13.94 -2.83 17.50
C LEU A 301 14.97 -3.97 17.69
N TRP A 302 16.23 -3.63 17.96
CA TRP A 302 17.31 -4.59 18.08
C TRP A 302 17.34 -5.37 19.39
N ARG A 303 16.68 -4.89 20.44
CA ARG A 303 16.48 -5.63 21.68
C ARG A 303 15.37 -6.69 21.56
N SER A 304 14.53 -6.57 20.53
CA SER A 304 13.43 -7.49 20.24
C SER A 304 13.81 -8.70 19.39
N ILE A 305 15.05 -8.76 18.87
CA ILE A 305 15.56 -9.86 18.01
C ILE A 305 16.55 -10.75 18.75
N LYS A 306 16.64 -12.02 18.31
CA LYS A 306 17.65 -12.98 18.80
C LYS A 306 19.00 -12.87 18.09
N ASP A 307 19.06 -12.14 16.98
CA ASP A 307 20.25 -12.12 16.14
C ASP A 307 21.46 -11.56 16.90
N PRO A 308 22.64 -12.15 16.70
CA PRO A 308 23.90 -11.60 17.19
C PRO A 308 24.08 -10.15 16.77
N PHE A 309 24.76 -9.36 17.59
CA PHE A 309 25.18 -8.00 17.22
C PHE A 309 26.10 -8.03 15.98
N LEU A 310 26.08 -6.97 15.17
CA LEU A 310 27.06 -6.74 14.11
C LEU A 310 28.45 -6.59 14.70
N SER A 311 29.45 -7.20 14.06
CA SER A 311 30.85 -6.89 14.30
C SER A 311 31.25 -5.64 13.52
N THR A 312 32.22 -4.89 14.05
CA THR A 312 32.76 -3.72 13.34
C THR A 312 33.38 -4.10 12.00
N THR A 313 33.95 -5.31 11.88
CA THR A 313 34.50 -5.84 10.64
C THR A 313 33.45 -6.11 9.58
N GLU A 314 32.25 -6.58 9.95
CA GLU A 314 31.13 -6.77 9.01
C GLU A 314 30.62 -5.43 8.49
N ILE A 315 30.45 -4.46 9.39
CA ILE A 315 30.03 -3.10 9.04
C ILE A 315 31.07 -2.47 8.11
N ASP A 316 32.34 -2.56 8.48
CA ASP A 316 33.47 -1.98 7.77
C ASP A 316 33.61 -2.56 6.35
N SER A 317 33.69 -3.89 6.24
CA SER A 317 33.85 -4.58 4.95
C SER A 317 32.67 -4.34 4.00
N THR A 318 31.45 -4.25 4.53
CA THR A 318 30.26 -3.99 3.71
C THR A 318 30.22 -2.52 3.28
N LEU A 319 30.36 -1.57 4.22
CA LEU A 319 30.14 -0.15 3.95
C LEU A 319 31.33 0.55 3.28
N LYS A 320 32.57 0.05 3.43
CA LYS A 320 33.74 0.63 2.73
C LYS A 320 33.62 0.57 1.21
N THR A 321 32.81 -0.36 0.69
CA THR A 321 32.50 -0.43 -0.75
C THR A 321 31.64 0.74 -1.22
N MET A 322 30.96 1.44 -0.30
CA MET A 322 29.97 2.50 -0.58
C MET A 322 30.40 3.87 -0.07
N LEU A 323 31.11 3.90 1.06
CA LEU A 323 31.37 5.10 1.83
C LEU A 323 32.88 5.29 2.02
N PRO A 324 33.35 6.54 1.99
CA PRO A 324 34.70 6.89 2.43
C PRO A 324 35.00 6.36 3.84
N SER A 325 36.25 5.95 4.07
CA SER A 325 36.66 5.28 5.32
C SER A 325 36.39 6.12 6.58
N ASN A 326 36.47 7.44 6.49
CA ASN A 326 36.15 8.35 7.60
C ASN A 326 34.65 8.33 7.97
N LEU A 327 33.76 8.17 6.99
CA LEU A 327 32.32 8.04 7.23
C LEU A 327 31.98 6.67 7.82
N VAL A 328 32.59 5.60 7.30
CA VAL A 328 32.43 4.24 7.87
C VAL A 328 32.83 4.22 9.34
N LYS A 329 33.96 4.86 9.69
CA LYS A 329 34.39 4.97 11.09
C LYS A 329 33.33 5.65 11.96
N ARG A 330 32.80 6.81 11.54
CA ARG A 330 31.73 7.52 12.28
C ARG A 330 30.46 6.68 12.47
N TRP A 331 30.17 5.79 11.53
CA TRP A 331 29.00 4.92 11.60
C TRP A 331 29.22 3.75 12.55
N ILE A 332 30.45 3.22 12.57
CA ILE A 332 30.86 2.26 13.58
C ILE A 332 30.78 2.92 14.97
N ASP A 333 31.34 4.12 15.13
CA ASP A 333 31.28 4.87 16.40
C ASP A 333 29.82 5.07 16.85
N TYR A 334 28.93 5.51 15.96
CA TYR A 334 27.48 5.60 16.22
C TYR A 334 26.87 4.26 16.65
N TYR A 335 27.20 3.18 15.95
CA TYR A 335 26.67 1.86 16.30
C TYR A 335 27.14 1.39 17.69
N VAL A 336 28.40 1.62 18.03
CA VAL A 336 28.96 1.25 19.33
C VAL A 336 28.38 2.10 20.45
N ASP A 337 28.44 3.41 20.31
CA ASP A 337 28.13 4.35 21.40
C ASP A 337 26.62 4.53 21.56
N ASP A 338 25.89 4.57 20.43
CA ASP A 338 24.49 4.94 20.42
C ASP A 338 23.53 3.76 20.22
N ILE A 339 23.97 2.56 19.83
CA ILE A 339 23.05 1.42 19.61
C ILE A 339 23.33 0.23 20.54
N ILE A 340 24.59 -0.13 20.75
CA ILE A 340 24.95 -1.22 21.66
C ILE A 340 25.11 -0.65 23.08
N ASP A 341 24.10 -0.85 23.94
CA ASP A 341 24.15 -0.50 25.37
C ASP A 341 25.07 -1.42 26.22
N GLU A 342 26.10 -2.02 25.60
CA GLU A 342 27.05 -2.91 26.27
C GLU A 342 28.48 -2.40 26.08
N ASP A 343 29.28 -2.43 27.16
CA ASP A 343 30.69 -1.98 27.25
C ASP A 343 31.68 -2.69 26.29
N LYS A 344 31.20 -3.40 25.27
CA LYS A 344 31.98 -4.41 24.56
C LYS A 344 31.65 -4.44 23.08
N CYS A 345 32.34 -3.60 22.32
CA CYS A 345 32.43 -3.79 20.88
C CYS A 345 33.58 -4.75 20.55
N TRP A 346 33.25 -5.92 19.99
CA TRP A 346 34.24 -6.93 19.63
C TRP A 346 34.48 -6.98 18.11
N PRO A 347 35.70 -7.31 17.66
CA PRO A 347 36.01 -7.50 16.25
C PRO A 347 35.38 -8.77 15.65
N ARG A 348 34.59 -9.53 16.42
CA ARG A 348 33.91 -10.75 15.96
C ARG A 348 32.44 -10.71 16.38
N PRO A 349 31.53 -11.34 15.60
CA PRO A 349 30.13 -11.48 16.00
C PRO A 349 30.06 -12.20 17.34
N THR A 350 29.43 -11.57 18.33
CA THR A 350 29.20 -12.18 19.63
C THR A 350 27.75 -12.63 19.74
N PRO A 351 27.51 -13.85 20.23
CA PRO A 351 26.14 -14.27 20.51
C PRO A 351 25.54 -13.35 21.57
N ARG A 352 24.22 -13.15 21.48
CA ARG A 352 23.46 -12.43 22.51
C ARG A 352 23.63 -13.10 23.86
N SER A 353 23.56 -12.31 24.93
CA SER A 353 23.56 -12.85 26.28
C SER A 353 22.38 -13.82 26.45
N LEU A 354 22.52 -14.82 27.33
CA LEU A 354 21.41 -15.71 27.66
C LEU A 354 20.18 -14.91 28.14
N LYS A 355 20.42 -13.80 28.84
CA LYS A 355 19.39 -12.88 29.32
C LYS A 355 18.59 -12.26 28.17
N ASP A 356 19.25 -11.82 27.10
CA ASP A 356 18.59 -11.27 25.90
C ASP A 356 17.80 -12.35 25.15
N LEU A 357 18.39 -13.54 24.99
CA LEU A 357 17.71 -14.67 24.34
C LEU A 357 16.43 -15.05 25.10
N CYS A 358 16.51 -15.15 26.43
CA CYS A 358 15.35 -15.37 27.29
C CYS A 358 14.30 -14.26 27.18
N ARG A 359 14.71 -12.98 27.13
CA ARG A 359 13.77 -11.86 26.93
C ARG A 359 12.95 -12.03 25.65
N VAL A 360 13.62 -12.30 24.53
CA VAL A 360 12.93 -12.46 23.25
C VAL A 360 12.02 -13.68 23.27
N ASP A 361 12.44 -14.78 23.89
CA ASP A 361 11.61 -15.98 24.03
C ASP A 361 10.36 -15.79 24.88
N ILE A 362 10.50 -15.16 26.04
CA ILE A 362 9.37 -14.85 26.94
C ILE A 362 8.40 -13.91 26.23
N ARG A 363 8.91 -12.83 25.62
CA ARG A 363 8.07 -11.88 24.86
C ARG A 363 7.34 -12.57 23.71
N ARG A 364 8.01 -13.44 22.96
CA ARG A 364 7.40 -14.22 21.87
C ARG A 364 6.28 -15.12 22.39
N PHE A 365 6.50 -15.83 23.51
CA PHE A 365 5.46 -16.67 24.12
C PHE A 365 4.25 -15.84 24.57
N LEU A 366 4.47 -14.70 25.23
CA LEU A 366 3.39 -13.80 25.63
C LEU A 366 2.67 -13.17 24.43
N SER A 367 3.39 -12.80 23.36
CA SER A 367 2.82 -12.27 22.13
C SER A 367 1.88 -13.27 21.46
N ASN A 368 2.33 -14.51 21.28
CA ASN A 368 1.56 -15.59 20.67
C ASN A 368 0.27 -15.91 21.46
N ASN A 369 0.24 -15.60 22.75
CA ASN A 369 -0.93 -15.78 23.61
C ASN A 369 -1.77 -14.51 23.78
N TYR A 370 -1.50 -13.45 23.01
CA TYR A 370 -2.18 -12.14 23.13
C TYR A 370 -2.08 -11.57 24.54
N GLN A 371 -0.93 -11.73 25.20
CA GLN A 371 -0.69 -11.27 26.57
C GLN A 371 0.22 -10.04 26.63
N LEU A 372 1.03 -9.70 25.62
CA LEU A 372 1.84 -8.48 25.68
C LEU A 372 1.02 -7.20 25.44
N PRO A 373 1.25 -6.10 26.18
CA PRO A 373 2.23 -5.95 27.27
C PRO A 373 1.72 -6.42 28.64
N LEU A 374 0.39 -6.45 28.85
CA LEU A 374 -0.27 -6.61 30.16
C LEU A 374 0.12 -7.88 30.95
N GLY A 375 0.49 -8.95 30.25
CA GLY A 375 0.88 -10.23 30.82
C GLY A 375 2.23 -10.18 31.53
N ILE A 376 3.09 -9.20 31.22
CA ILE A 376 4.37 -9.00 31.93
C ILE A 376 4.10 -8.60 33.39
N ASP A 377 3.10 -7.75 33.62
CA ASP A 377 2.77 -7.26 34.96
C ASP A 377 2.31 -8.40 35.88
N GLY A 378 1.66 -9.42 35.30
CA GLY A 378 1.21 -10.63 35.99
C GLY A 378 2.31 -11.65 36.32
N LEU A 379 3.54 -11.48 35.81
CA LEU A 379 4.65 -12.37 36.12
C LEU A 379 5.16 -12.13 37.55
N VAL A 380 5.38 -13.22 38.30
CA VAL A 380 5.97 -13.19 39.66
C VAL A 380 7.49 -13.12 39.55
N ILE A 381 8.00 -11.99 39.07
CA ILE A 381 9.44 -11.69 38.90
C ILE A 381 9.77 -10.28 39.41
N PRO A 382 11.04 -9.98 39.73
CA PRO A 382 11.47 -8.64 40.13
C PRO A 382 11.11 -7.57 39.09
N GLU A 383 10.77 -6.37 39.57
CA GLU A 383 10.38 -5.22 38.74
C GLU A 383 11.46 -4.85 37.70
N THR A 384 12.73 -4.99 38.07
CA THR A 384 13.86 -4.77 37.17
C THR A 384 13.85 -5.71 35.95
N LEU A 385 13.36 -6.94 36.11
CA LEU A 385 13.19 -7.88 35.00
C LEU A 385 11.92 -7.57 34.19
N LYS A 386 10.85 -7.04 34.82
CA LYS A 386 9.66 -6.57 34.08
C LYS A 386 10.00 -5.40 33.16
N LEU A 387 10.70 -4.39 33.67
CA LEU A 387 11.19 -3.26 32.88
C LEU A 387 12.09 -3.72 31.71
N TYR A 388 12.97 -4.69 31.98
CA TYR A 388 13.82 -5.28 30.95
C TYR A 388 13.01 -6.06 29.89
N LEU A 389 11.99 -6.82 30.30
CA LEU A 389 11.05 -7.47 29.38
C LEU A 389 10.22 -6.46 28.59
N ASN A 390 9.89 -5.30 29.15
CA ASN A 390 9.20 -4.19 28.47
C ASN A 390 10.09 -3.39 27.51
N LEU A 391 11.39 -3.71 27.42
CA LEU A 391 12.38 -3.02 26.58
C LEU A 391 12.68 -1.57 27.03
N GLU A 392 12.35 -1.22 28.28
CA GLU A 392 12.55 0.11 28.86
C GLU A 392 13.95 0.31 29.46
N ARG A 393 14.69 -0.79 29.68
CA ARG A 393 16.05 -0.81 30.22
C ARG A 393 16.96 -1.70 29.42
#